data_AF-A0A7S1QL99-F1
#
_entry.id   AF-A0A7S1QL99-F1
#
_cell.length_a   1.000
_cell.length_b   1.000
_cell.length_c   1.000
_cell.angle_alpha   90.00
_cell.angle_beta   90.00
_cell.angle_gamma   90.00
#
_symmetry.space_group_name_H-M   'P 1'
#
loop_
_entity.id
_entity.type
_entity.pdbx_description
1 polymer ?
#
loop_
_entity_poly.entity_id
_entity_poly.type
_entity_poly.pdbx_seq_one_letter_code
_entity_poly.pdbx_strand_id
1 'polypeptide(L)'
;IIDHGALAMFHSLLNHPRRGIKKDACWCLSKITTGSVDQIQSVISAGLFPAVKCLLDSPADEVKQEAVCCIANAASGGTKEQLRYLADIGILDPLCRLLTFNDSVVVTDALETIGNVLQLGQDDMHEGRRVLQNPYALVLVTNGGYELIQALGEHSNATLRERSVLVIATFFDFA
;
A
#
# COMPACT_ATOMS: atom_id res chain seq x y z
N ILE A 1 9.92 7.76 -21.18
CA ILE A 1 9.30 6.98 -22.29
C ILE A 1 8.61 5.79 -21.64
N ILE A 2 7.30 5.87 -21.42
CA ILE A 2 6.48 4.68 -21.14
C ILE A 2 5.66 4.51 -22.42
N ASP A 3 6.12 3.60 -23.27
CA ASP A 3 5.39 3.23 -24.47
C ASP A 3 4.23 2.32 -24.06
N HIS A 4 3.02 2.55 -24.56
CA HIS A 4 1.81 1.86 -24.09
C HIS A 4 1.88 0.33 -24.32
N GLY A 5 2.68 -0.10 -25.29
CA GLY A 5 2.96 -1.53 -25.51
C GLY A 5 3.80 -2.20 -24.41
N ALA A 6 4.63 -1.44 -23.69
CA ALA A 6 5.47 -2.00 -22.63
C ALA A 6 4.63 -2.41 -21.41
N LEU A 7 3.65 -1.58 -21.01
CA LEU A 7 2.78 -1.86 -19.86
C LEU A 7 1.88 -3.09 -20.09
N ALA A 8 1.43 -3.32 -21.32
CA ALA A 8 0.62 -4.48 -21.66
C ALA A 8 1.33 -5.82 -21.36
N MET A 9 2.66 -5.87 -21.45
CA MET A 9 3.44 -7.08 -21.15
C MET A 9 3.50 -7.39 -19.66
N PHE A 10 3.35 -6.39 -18.78
CA PHE A 10 3.48 -6.60 -17.33
C PHE A 10 2.42 -7.54 -16.77
N HIS A 11 1.23 -7.60 -17.35
CA HIS A 11 0.22 -8.59 -16.95
C HIS A 11 0.74 -10.02 -17.04
N SER A 12 1.44 -10.36 -18.12
CA SER A 12 2.05 -11.68 -18.30
C SER A 12 3.23 -11.88 -17.35
N LEU A 13 4.07 -10.84 -17.18
CA LEU A 13 5.27 -10.93 -16.36
C LEU A 13 4.96 -11.06 -14.85
N LEU A 14 3.97 -10.33 -14.33
CA LEU A 14 3.55 -10.40 -12.93
C LEU A 14 2.91 -11.76 -12.58
N ASN A 15 2.27 -12.40 -13.56
CA ASN A 15 1.67 -13.73 -13.40
C ASN A 15 2.63 -14.88 -13.78
N HIS A 16 3.85 -14.57 -14.19
CA HIS A 16 4.80 -15.56 -14.70
C HIS A 16 5.21 -16.59 -13.62
N PRO A 17 5.28 -17.90 -13.89
CA PRO A 17 5.56 -18.93 -12.86
C PRO A 17 6.92 -18.77 -12.17
N ARG A 18 7.91 -18.19 -12.86
CA ARG A 18 9.24 -17.92 -12.28
C ARG A 18 9.22 -16.69 -11.39
N ARG A 19 9.47 -16.87 -10.09
CA ARG A 19 9.57 -15.80 -9.07
C ARG A 19 10.51 -14.64 -9.47
N GLY A 20 11.65 -14.94 -10.10
CA GLY A 20 12.60 -13.91 -10.53
C GLY A 20 12.01 -12.94 -11.56
N ILE A 21 11.18 -13.45 -12.48
CA ILE A 21 10.50 -12.61 -13.47
C ILE A 21 9.44 -11.73 -12.80
N LYS A 22 8.68 -12.29 -11.84
CA LYS A 22 7.73 -11.50 -11.05
C LYS A 22 8.44 -10.39 -10.28
N LYS A 23 9.56 -10.70 -9.62
CA LYS A 23 10.38 -9.74 -8.88
C LYS A 23 10.85 -8.62 -9.79
N ASP A 24 11.48 -8.94 -10.91
CA ASP A 24 12.02 -7.93 -11.83
C ASP A 24 10.92 -7.09 -12.48
N ALA A 25 9.77 -7.70 -12.79
CA ALA A 25 8.60 -6.97 -13.27
C ALA A 25 8.06 -6.01 -12.20
N CYS A 26 7.93 -6.47 -10.96
CA CYS A 26 7.42 -5.65 -9.88
C CYS A 26 8.40 -4.52 -9.52
N TRP A 27 9.70 -4.79 -9.54
CA TRP A 27 10.77 -3.80 -9.37
C TRP A 27 10.72 -2.73 -10.49
N CYS A 28 10.55 -3.15 -11.74
CA CYS A 28 10.38 -2.20 -12.84
C CYS A 28 9.13 -1.32 -12.65
N LEU A 29 8.01 -1.89 -12.19
CA LEU A 29 6.83 -1.10 -11.86
C LEU A 29 7.07 -0.14 -10.69
N SER A 30 7.79 -0.56 -9.66
CA SER A 30 8.09 0.31 -8.52
C SER A 30 8.84 1.57 -8.97
N LYS A 31 9.79 1.43 -9.91
CA LYS A 31 10.49 2.57 -10.54
C LYS A 31 9.58 3.47 -11.38
N ILE A 32 8.59 2.90 -12.06
CA ILE A 32 7.59 3.69 -12.79
C ILE A 32 6.71 4.48 -11.82
N THR A 33 6.29 3.86 -10.71
CA THR A 33 5.44 4.50 -9.70
C THR A 33 6.15 5.53 -8.82
N THR A 34 7.49 5.52 -8.76
CA THR A 34 8.28 6.64 -8.17
C THR A 34 8.26 7.89 -9.08
N GLY A 35 7.73 7.77 -10.30
CA GLY A 35 7.66 8.83 -11.29
C GLY A 35 6.58 9.87 -11.02
N SER A 36 6.13 10.55 -12.08
CA SER A 36 5.04 11.53 -11.99
C SER A 36 3.66 10.89 -11.78
N VAL A 37 2.69 11.70 -11.39
CA VAL A 37 1.26 11.34 -11.32
C VAL A 37 0.75 10.70 -12.62
N ASP A 38 1.21 11.16 -13.78
CA ASP A 38 0.85 10.58 -15.08
C ASP A 38 1.41 9.17 -15.28
N GLN A 39 2.61 8.90 -14.75
CA GLN A 39 3.22 7.57 -14.79
C GLN A 39 2.45 6.61 -13.89
N ILE A 40 2.06 7.05 -12.67
CA ILE A 40 1.18 6.29 -11.78
C ILE A 40 -0.18 6.04 -12.49
N GLN A 41 -0.76 7.07 -13.10
CA GLN A 41 -2.01 6.95 -13.84
C GLN A 41 -1.91 5.96 -14.99
N SER A 42 -0.77 5.89 -15.68
CA SER A 42 -0.55 4.93 -16.76
C SER A 42 -0.58 3.49 -16.24
N VAL A 43 -0.02 3.22 -15.05
CA VAL A 43 -0.07 1.90 -14.40
C VAL A 43 -1.49 1.54 -13.94
N ILE A 44 -2.23 2.52 -13.41
CA ILE A 44 -3.65 2.37 -13.05
C ILE A 44 -4.49 2.04 -14.29
N SER A 45 -4.36 2.83 -15.36
CA SER A 45 -5.09 2.65 -16.61
C SER A 45 -4.76 1.34 -17.32
N ALA A 46 -3.53 0.81 -17.14
CA ALA A 46 -3.14 -0.52 -17.60
C ALA A 46 -3.72 -1.67 -16.73
N GLY A 47 -4.39 -1.36 -15.61
CA GLY A 47 -5.02 -2.35 -14.73
C GLY A 47 -4.02 -3.24 -13.99
N LEU A 48 -2.81 -2.74 -13.71
CA LEU A 48 -1.72 -3.56 -13.16
C LEU A 48 -1.75 -3.69 -11.63
N PHE A 49 -2.31 -2.72 -10.91
CA PHE A 49 -2.35 -2.73 -9.44
C PHE A 49 -3.10 -3.93 -8.83
N PRO A 50 -4.19 -4.46 -9.40
CA PRO A 50 -4.79 -5.71 -8.93
C PRO A 50 -3.79 -6.89 -8.95
N ALA A 51 -2.95 -6.99 -9.99
CA ALA A 51 -1.93 -8.03 -10.05
C ALA A 51 -0.82 -7.78 -9.02
N VAL A 52 -0.37 -6.52 -8.84
CA VAL A 52 0.61 -6.15 -7.81
C VAL A 52 0.08 -6.43 -6.40
N LYS A 53 -1.20 -6.14 -6.12
CA LYS A 53 -1.87 -6.47 -4.86
C LYS A 53 -1.77 -7.98 -4.56
N CYS A 54 -2.06 -8.83 -5.53
CA CYS A 54 -1.94 -10.29 -5.35
C CYS A 54 -0.50 -10.73 -5.02
N LEU A 55 0.51 -9.97 -5.45
CA LEU A 55 1.91 -10.27 -5.15
C LEU A 55 2.34 -9.93 -3.71
N LEU A 56 1.55 -9.13 -2.97
CA LEU A 56 1.78 -8.89 -1.53
C LEU A 56 1.68 -10.20 -0.71
N ASP A 57 0.90 -11.17 -1.20
CA ASP A 57 0.74 -12.49 -0.60
C ASP A 57 1.64 -13.57 -1.25
N SER A 58 2.58 -13.17 -2.12
CA SER A 58 3.53 -14.09 -2.77
C SER A 58 4.30 -14.91 -1.73
N PRO A 59 4.56 -16.22 -1.93
CA PRO A 59 5.41 -16.99 -1.02
C PRO A 59 6.90 -16.60 -1.10
N ALA A 60 7.28 -15.77 -2.07
CA ALA A 60 8.63 -15.26 -2.24
C ALA A 60 8.74 -13.85 -1.64
N ASP A 61 9.53 -13.72 -0.58
CA ASP A 61 9.72 -12.48 0.19
C ASP A 61 10.27 -11.35 -0.69
N GLU A 62 11.20 -11.66 -1.60
CA GLU A 62 11.75 -10.71 -2.55
C GLU A 62 10.69 -10.14 -3.51
N VAL A 63 9.62 -10.88 -3.77
CA VAL A 63 8.50 -10.38 -4.59
C VAL A 63 7.57 -9.49 -3.76
N LYS A 64 7.34 -9.82 -2.48
CA LYS A 64 6.54 -8.98 -1.57
C LYS A 64 7.17 -7.60 -1.37
N GLN A 65 8.49 -7.57 -1.17
CA GLN A 65 9.28 -6.34 -1.04
C GLN A 65 9.05 -5.38 -2.21
N GLU A 66 9.11 -5.90 -3.44
CA GLU A 66 8.88 -5.06 -4.63
C GLU A 66 7.41 -4.66 -4.81
N ALA A 67 6.48 -5.52 -4.39
CA ALA A 67 5.04 -5.25 -4.46
C ALA A 67 4.62 -4.15 -3.49
N VAL A 68 5.09 -4.20 -2.24
CA VAL A 68 4.81 -3.15 -1.26
C VAL A 68 5.47 -1.85 -1.67
N CYS A 69 6.71 -1.88 -2.16
CA CYS A 69 7.41 -0.68 -2.64
C CYS A 69 6.65 -0.01 -3.80
N CYS A 70 6.15 -0.80 -4.75
CA CYS A 70 5.32 -0.30 -5.85
C CYS A 70 4.04 0.41 -5.37
N ILE A 71 3.32 -0.21 -4.43
CA ILE A 71 2.09 0.37 -3.87
C ILE A 71 2.40 1.60 -3.01
N ALA A 72 3.43 1.57 -2.18
CA ALA A 72 3.84 2.68 -1.32
C ALA A 72 4.26 3.91 -2.13
N ASN A 73 5.03 3.70 -3.21
CA ASN A 73 5.40 4.78 -4.13
C ASN A 73 4.17 5.43 -4.77
N ALA A 74 3.22 4.64 -5.24
CA ALA A 74 1.98 5.16 -5.83
C ALA A 74 1.10 5.87 -4.79
N ALA A 75 1.04 5.35 -3.56
CA ALA A 75 0.26 5.93 -2.48
C ALA A 75 0.81 7.28 -2.00
N SER A 76 2.14 7.42 -1.96
CA SER A 76 2.81 8.65 -1.51
C SER A 76 3.01 9.69 -2.62
N GLY A 77 3.19 9.24 -3.88
CA GLY A 77 3.44 10.13 -5.03
C GLY A 77 2.20 10.46 -5.88
N GLY A 78 1.08 9.76 -5.65
CA GLY A 78 -0.15 9.91 -6.42
C GLY A 78 -1.09 11.01 -5.90
N THR A 79 -2.18 11.25 -6.63
CA THR A 79 -3.26 12.12 -6.15
C THR A 79 -4.17 11.41 -5.14
N LYS A 80 -5.03 12.16 -4.44
CA LYS A 80 -6.07 11.60 -3.56
C LYS A 80 -6.96 10.59 -4.29
N GLU A 81 -7.29 10.83 -5.56
CA GLU A 81 -8.11 9.94 -6.40
C GLU A 81 -7.39 8.63 -6.72
N GLN A 82 -6.09 8.70 -6.98
CA GLN A 82 -5.26 7.52 -7.24
C GLN A 82 -5.09 6.69 -5.98
N LEU A 83 -4.85 7.33 -4.84
CA LEU A 83 -4.81 6.66 -3.53
C LEU A 83 -6.16 6.02 -3.18
N ARG A 84 -7.28 6.71 -3.48
CA ARG A 84 -8.63 6.17 -3.29
C ARG A 84 -8.87 4.93 -4.13
N TYR A 85 -8.46 4.96 -5.40
CA TYR A 85 -8.49 3.77 -6.26
C TYR A 85 -7.70 2.60 -5.64
N LEU A 86 -6.49 2.86 -5.12
CA LEU A 86 -5.70 1.82 -4.45
C LEU A 86 -6.43 1.27 -3.20
N ALA A 87 -7.06 2.13 -2.41
CA ALA A 87 -7.86 1.71 -1.27
C ALA A 87 -9.09 0.88 -1.70
N ASP A 88 -9.79 1.29 -2.76
CA ASP A 88 -10.98 0.64 -3.30
C ASP A 88 -10.70 -0.76 -3.88
N ILE A 89 -9.51 -1.00 -4.42
CA ILE A 89 -9.10 -2.36 -4.82
C ILE A 89 -8.73 -3.24 -3.62
N GLY A 90 -8.81 -2.73 -2.39
CA GLY A 90 -8.69 -3.47 -1.14
C GLY A 90 -7.25 -3.81 -0.76
N ILE A 91 -6.34 -2.83 -0.79
CA ILE A 91 -4.93 -3.03 -0.36
C ILE A 91 -4.75 -3.14 1.15
N LEU A 92 -5.72 -2.72 1.98
CA LEU A 92 -5.54 -2.67 3.44
C LEU A 92 -5.30 -4.04 4.07
N ASP A 93 -6.07 -5.07 3.68
CA ASP A 93 -5.90 -6.43 4.21
C ASP A 93 -4.49 -7.00 3.99
N PRO A 94 -3.95 -7.03 2.75
CA PRO A 94 -2.61 -7.54 2.53
C PRO A 94 -1.52 -6.65 3.16
N LEU A 95 -1.72 -5.33 3.24
CA LEU A 95 -0.78 -4.44 3.95
C LEU A 95 -0.75 -4.74 5.45
N CYS A 96 -1.88 -5.02 6.08
CA CYS A 96 -1.93 -5.43 7.49
C CYS A 96 -1.11 -6.70 7.74
N ARG A 97 -1.21 -7.70 6.85
CA ARG A 97 -0.41 -8.92 6.95
C ARG A 97 1.10 -8.66 6.86
N LEU A 98 1.51 -7.61 6.17
CA LEU A 98 2.93 -7.23 6.07
C LEU A 98 3.46 -6.53 7.33
N LEU A 99 2.61 -6.10 8.26
CA LEU A 99 3.06 -5.49 9.51
C LEU A 99 3.79 -6.48 10.44
N THR A 100 3.56 -7.79 10.27
CA THR A 100 4.26 -8.85 11.01
C THR A 100 5.51 -9.37 10.27
N PHE A 101 5.96 -8.67 9.23
CA PHE A 101 7.08 -9.11 8.41
C PHE A 101 8.42 -8.79 9.07
N ASN A 102 9.43 -9.63 8.86
CA ASN A 102 10.73 -9.47 9.54
C ASN A 102 11.56 -8.30 8.99
N ASP A 103 11.29 -7.87 7.76
CA ASP A 103 12.00 -6.76 7.14
C ASP A 103 11.36 -5.43 7.56
N SER A 104 12.10 -4.64 8.34
CA SER A 104 11.61 -3.35 8.84
C SER A 104 11.31 -2.32 7.75
N VAL A 105 11.93 -2.43 6.56
CA VAL A 105 11.63 -1.56 5.42
C VAL A 105 10.24 -1.89 4.88
N VAL A 106 9.93 -3.18 4.71
CA VAL A 106 8.59 -3.63 4.28
C VAL A 106 7.52 -3.21 5.28
N VAL A 107 7.76 -3.40 6.58
CA VAL A 107 6.83 -2.98 7.64
C VAL A 107 6.63 -1.47 7.61
N THR A 108 7.71 -0.72 7.36
CA THR A 108 7.66 0.75 7.23
C THR A 108 6.79 1.18 6.05
N ASP A 109 7.06 0.65 4.86
CA ASP A 109 6.31 0.99 3.64
C ASP A 109 4.83 0.63 3.79
N ALA A 110 4.52 -0.51 4.42
CA ALA A 110 3.15 -0.92 4.71
C ALA A 110 2.47 0.04 5.69
N LEU A 111 3.12 0.37 6.81
CA LEU A 111 2.57 1.27 7.83
C LEU A 111 2.35 2.69 7.29
N GLU A 112 3.30 3.23 6.53
CA GLU A 112 3.17 4.55 5.89
C GLU A 112 2.02 4.56 4.88
N THR A 113 1.89 3.50 4.07
CA THR A 113 0.78 3.37 3.11
C THR A 113 -0.56 3.32 3.83
N ILE A 114 -0.67 2.55 4.92
CA ILE A 114 -1.87 2.50 5.74
C ILE A 114 -2.20 3.89 6.32
N GLY A 115 -1.19 4.61 6.83
CA GLY A 115 -1.33 5.98 7.32
C GLY A 115 -1.87 6.94 6.27
N ASN A 116 -1.37 6.86 5.03
CA ASN A 116 -1.85 7.67 3.91
C ASN A 116 -3.33 7.39 3.61
N VAL A 117 -3.74 6.11 3.60
CA VAL A 117 -5.14 5.72 3.38
C VAL A 117 -6.04 6.21 4.53
N LEU A 118 -5.57 6.14 5.77
CA LEU A 118 -6.30 6.69 6.91
C LEU A 118 -6.48 8.21 6.79
N GLN A 119 -5.41 8.93 6.44
CA GLN A 119 -5.49 10.37 6.20
C GLN A 119 -6.47 10.73 5.08
N LEU A 120 -6.49 9.95 3.99
CA LEU A 120 -7.47 10.12 2.92
C LEU A 120 -8.91 10.01 3.45
N GLY A 121 -9.18 9.01 4.30
CA GLY A 121 -10.49 8.88 4.94
C GLY A 121 -10.85 10.05 5.84
N GLN A 122 -9.88 10.60 6.57
CA GLN A 122 -10.06 11.76 7.43
C GLN A 122 -10.38 13.03 6.62
N ASP A 123 -9.64 13.24 5.53
CA ASP A 123 -9.87 14.35 4.60
C ASP A 123 -11.28 14.27 3.98
N ASP A 124 -11.69 13.06 3.56
CA ASP A 124 -13.01 12.80 2.98
C ASP A 124 -14.16 13.11 3.97
N MET A 125 -13.94 12.94 5.28
CA MET A 125 -14.89 13.32 6.34
C MET A 125 -15.02 14.84 6.49
N HIS A 126 -13.91 15.58 6.42
CA HIS A 126 -13.90 17.03 6.55
C HIS A 126 -14.48 17.75 5.33
N GLU A 127 -14.39 17.15 4.14
CA GLU A 127 -14.90 17.69 2.86
C GLU A 127 -16.44 17.54 2.68
N GLY A 128 -17.20 17.29 3.75
CA GLY A 128 -18.67 17.35 3.73
C GLY A 128 -19.38 16.14 3.12
N ARG A 129 -18.66 15.03 2.90
CA ARG A 129 -19.31 13.72 2.71
C ARG A 129 -19.85 13.31 4.06
N ARG A 130 -21.09 12.83 4.13
CA ARG A 130 -21.82 12.48 5.38
C ARG A 130 -21.24 11.24 6.10
N VAL A 131 -19.93 11.15 6.19
CA VAL A 131 -19.17 10.05 6.74
C VAL A 131 -18.85 10.42 8.18
N LEU A 132 -19.58 9.82 9.11
CA LEU A 132 -19.43 10.08 10.56
C LEU A 132 -18.18 9.44 11.15
N GLN A 133 -17.57 8.49 10.44
CA GLN A 133 -16.41 7.73 10.88
C GLN A 133 -15.55 7.35 9.68
N ASN A 134 -14.23 7.38 9.85
CA ASN A 134 -13.28 7.03 8.81
C ASN A 134 -13.51 5.56 8.35
N PRO A 135 -13.91 5.32 7.08
CA PRO A 135 -14.27 3.98 6.62
C PRO A 135 -13.06 3.05 6.61
N TYR A 136 -11.85 3.58 6.39
CA TYR A 136 -10.63 2.79 6.40
C TYR A 136 -10.18 2.43 7.81
N ALA A 137 -10.42 3.31 8.79
CA ALA A 137 -10.20 2.98 10.20
C ALA A 137 -11.13 1.84 10.64
N LEU A 138 -12.41 1.88 10.21
CA LEU A 138 -13.34 0.78 10.48
C LEU A 138 -12.86 -0.54 9.86
N VAL A 139 -12.39 -0.53 8.61
CA VAL A 139 -11.81 -1.72 7.97
C VAL A 139 -10.67 -2.29 8.80
N LEU A 140 -9.75 -1.45 9.27
CA LEU A 140 -8.60 -1.87 10.10
C LEU A 140 -9.01 -2.46 11.45
N VAL A 141 -10.07 -1.95 12.08
CA VAL A 141 -10.62 -2.57 13.29
C VAL A 141 -11.25 -3.93 12.97
N THR A 142 -12.00 -4.03 11.86
CA THR A 142 -12.70 -5.28 11.51
C THR A 142 -11.78 -6.41 11.07
N ASN A 143 -10.63 -6.10 10.46
CA ASN A 143 -9.70 -7.10 9.92
C ASN A 143 -8.53 -7.42 10.88
N GLY A 144 -8.50 -6.85 12.09
CA GLY A 144 -7.42 -7.03 13.05
C GLY A 144 -6.18 -6.17 12.80
N GLY A 145 -6.23 -5.26 11.82
CA GLY A 145 -5.15 -4.35 11.48
C GLY A 145 -4.83 -3.35 12.60
N TYR A 146 -5.83 -2.92 13.36
CA TYR A 146 -5.63 -2.04 14.53
C TYR A 146 -4.69 -2.68 15.55
N GLU A 147 -4.94 -3.92 15.94
CA GLU A 147 -4.13 -4.66 16.93
C GLU A 147 -2.70 -4.90 16.42
N LEU A 148 -2.55 -5.13 15.10
CA LEU A 148 -1.24 -5.28 14.47
C LEU A 148 -0.44 -3.98 14.49
N ILE A 149 -1.07 -2.84 14.21
CA ILE A 149 -0.42 -1.53 14.31
C ILE A 149 -0.07 -1.24 15.79
N GLN A 150 -0.98 -1.53 16.72
CA GLN A 150 -0.73 -1.34 18.15
C GLN A 150 0.46 -2.19 18.64
N ALA A 151 0.58 -3.44 18.18
CA ALA A 151 1.70 -4.32 18.53
C ALA A 151 3.07 -3.77 18.07
N LEU A 152 3.10 -2.98 16.99
CA LEU A 152 4.33 -2.31 16.55
C LEU A 152 4.80 -1.23 17.55
N GLY A 153 3.94 -0.78 18.47
CA GLY A 153 4.30 0.13 19.56
C GLY A 153 5.33 -0.44 20.54
N GLU A 154 5.54 -1.77 20.54
CA GLU A 154 6.56 -2.45 21.35
C GLU A 154 7.73 -2.97 20.48
N HIS A 155 7.78 -2.57 19.20
CA HIS A 155 8.80 -3.06 18.27
C HIS A 155 10.19 -2.53 18.64
N SER A 156 11.23 -3.36 18.41
CA SER A 156 12.63 -3.03 18.73
C SER A 156 13.18 -1.85 17.92
N ASN A 157 12.74 -1.71 16.67
CA ASN A 157 13.00 -0.55 15.81
C ASN A 157 12.23 0.68 16.31
N ALA A 158 12.96 1.68 16.82
CA ALA A 158 12.41 2.90 17.40
C ALA A 158 11.55 3.71 16.40
N THR A 159 11.98 3.79 15.14
CA THR A 159 11.25 4.52 14.09
C THR A 159 9.90 3.88 13.81
N LEU A 160 9.84 2.55 13.71
CA LEU A 160 8.58 1.82 13.53
C LEU A 160 7.65 2.01 14.72
N ARG A 161 8.20 1.91 15.93
CA ARG A 161 7.46 2.15 17.17
C ARG A 161 6.83 3.54 17.19
N GLU A 162 7.64 4.59 17.03
CA GLU A 162 7.16 5.98 17.04
C GLU A 162 6.07 6.24 16.00
N ARG A 163 6.26 5.71 14.78
CA ARG A 163 5.26 5.85 13.70
C ARG A 163 3.96 5.13 14.01
N SER A 164 4.03 3.90 14.53
CA SER A 164 2.82 3.14 14.87
C SER A 164 1.99 3.82 15.97
N VAL A 165 2.66 4.34 17.01
CA VAL A 165 2.03 5.11 18.07
C VAL A 165 1.37 6.37 17.52
N LEU A 166 2.05 7.08 16.61
CA LEU A 166 1.50 8.27 15.96
C LEU A 166 0.25 7.94 15.14
N VAL A 167 0.26 6.84 14.37
CA VAL A 167 -0.91 6.39 13.58
C VAL A 167 -2.09 6.10 14.50
N ILE A 168 -1.87 5.39 15.61
CA ILE A 168 -2.93 5.07 16.58
C ILE A 168 -3.51 6.35 17.20
N ALA A 169 -2.65 7.22 17.73
CA ALA A 169 -3.06 8.46 18.37
C ALA A 169 -3.78 9.42 17.40
N THR A 170 -3.46 9.38 16.11
CA THR A 170 -4.04 10.29 15.12
C THR A 170 -5.40 9.81 14.62
N PHE A 171 -5.57 8.50 14.42
CA PHE A 171 -6.72 7.95 13.68
C PHE A 171 -7.66 7.07 14.50
N PHE A 172 -7.24 6.63 15.69
CA PHE A 172 -7.99 5.64 16.49
C PHE A 172 -8.25 6.05 17.94
N ASP A 173 -7.61 7.11 18.45
CA ASP A 173 -7.98 7.69 19.74
C ASP A 173 -9.34 8.39 19.62
N PHE A 174 -10.40 7.61 19.81
CA PHE A 174 -11.72 8.12 20.14
C PHE A 174 -11.67 8.57 21.60
N ALA A 175 -11.55 9.89 21.81
CA ALA A 175 -11.83 10.51 23.11
C ALA A 175 -13.26 10.19 23.59
#